data_AF-A0A843GNW4-F1
#
_entry.id   AF-A0A843GNW4-F1
#
_cell.length_a   1.000
_cell.length_b   1.000
_cell.length_c   1.000
_cell.angle_alpha   90.00
_cell.angle_beta   90.00
_cell.angle_gamma   90.00
#
_symmetry.space_group_name_H-M   'P 1'
#
loop_
_entity.id
_entity.type
_entity.pdbx_description
1 polymer ?
#
loop_
_entity_poly.entity_id
_entity_poly.type
_entity_poly.pdbx_seq_one_letter_code
_entity_poly.pdbx_strand_id
1 'polypeptide(L)'
;MKYKIGYKLLEVSPDGRLFPLFIGNKKEILLNTTLKAENLPTKGFARRSGWHLGKIPSAPWLMNSKGEYGSKRGKGWKRAWYKVAYNATNDYTEEALKQPKKCFEEVPENGFYTFFEKGRCLWYITSEAIVLEPLEEKERQEILKELNFDEKKEFEPYKIAFEKRAETLKRKKEEKNEA
;
A
#
# COMPACT_ATOMS: atom_id res chain seq x y z
N MET A 1 -22.22 -12.95 4.87
CA MET A 1 -20.95 -12.19 5.00
C MET A 1 -21.12 -10.84 4.31
N LYS A 2 -20.70 -9.76 4.97
CA LYS A 2 -20.79 -8.41 4.41
C LYS A 2 -19.44 -8.02 3.84
N TYR A 3 -19.39 -7.57 2.58
CA TYR A 3 -18.17 -7.11 1.94
C TYR A 3 -18.24 -5.61 1.67
N LYS A 4 -17.09 -4.94 1.79
CA LYS A 4 -16.88 -3.54 1.39
C LYS A 4 -15.68 -3.45 0.44
N ILE A 5 -15.54 -2.32 -0.24
CA ILE A 5 -14.45 -2.09 -1.20
C ILE A 5 -13.35 -1.25 -0.57
N GLY A 6 -12.12 -1.69 -0.77
CA GLY A 6 -10.90 -0.93 -0.55
C GLY A 6 -9.94 -1.10 -1.73
N TYR A 7 -8.77 -0.49 -1.62
CA TYR A 7 -7.78 -0.49 -2.69
C TYR A 7 -6.45 -1.04 -2.22
N LYS A 8 -5.77 -1.80 -3.08
CA LYS A 8 -4.44 -2.33 -2.76
C LYS A 8 -3.50 -2.19 -3.93
N LEU A 9 -2.32 -1.64 -3.66
CA LEU A 9 -1.21 -1.64 -4.59
C LEU A 9 -0.50 -3.00 -4.52
N LEU A 10 -0.33 -3.65 -5.68
CA LEU A 10 0.29 -4.96 -5.81
C LEU A 10 1.47 -4.90 -6.77
N GLU A 11 2.39 -5.84 -6.63
CA GLU A 11 3.44 -6.09 -7.62
C GLU A 11 2.86 -6.97 -8.73
N VAL A 12 3.05 -6.54 -9.98
CA VAL A 12 2.61 -7.25 -11.18
C VAL A 12 3.86 -7.67 -11.96
N SER A 13 3.99 -8.97 -12.16
CA SER A 13 5.09 -9.55 -12.93
C SER A 13 4.91 -9.32 -14.44
N PRO A 14 5.96 -9.51 -15.25
CA PRO A 14 5.87 -9.36 -16.70
C PRO A 14 4.83 -10.30 -17.36
N ASP A 15 4.59 -11.46 -16.76
CA ASP A 15 3.59 -12.45 -17.16
C ASP A 15 2.21 -12.25 -16.50
N GLY A 16 2.00 -11.14 -15.77
CA GLY A 16 0.70 -10.72 -15.25
C GLY A 16 0.30 -11.31 -13.89
N ARG A 17 1.16 -12.10 -13.24
CA ARG A 17 0.93 -12.64 -11.90
C ARG A 17 1.06 -11.55 -10.83
N LEU A 18 0.33 -11.74 -9.74
CA LEU A 18 0.18 -10.72 -8.69
C LEU A 18 0.86 -11.15 -7.40
N PHE A 19 1.51 -10.21 -6.73
CA PHE A 19 2.22 -10.47 -5.48
C PHE A 19 2.11 -9.31 -4.49
N PRO A 20 2.22 -9.58 -3.18
CA PRO A 20 2.39 -8.52 -2.18
C PRO A 20 3.65 -7.68 -2.40
N LEU A 21 3.59 -6.40 -2.01
CA LEU A 21 4.72 -5.46 -2.09
C LEU A 21 5.91 -5.86 -1.21
N PHE A 22 5.63 -6.29 0.03
CA PHE A 22 6.66 -6.41 1.09
C PHE A 22 6.62 -7.77 1.79
N ILE A 23 5.64 -7.96 2.69
CA ILE A 23 5.49 -9.18 3.49
C ILE A 23 4.73 -10.23 2.67
N GLY A 24 5.21 -11.48 2.69
CA GLY A 24 4.63 -12.55 1.86
C GLY A 24 4.86 -12.33 0.36
N ASN A 25 5.86 -11.54 -0.03
CA ASN A 25 6.11 -11.12 -1.41
C ASN A 25 6.36 -12.26 -2.41
N LYS A 26 6.61 -13.49 -1.95
CA LYS A 26 6.74 -14.69 -2.81
C LYS A 26 5.42 -15.42 -3.05
N LYS A 27 4.38 -15.12 -2.25
CA LYS A 27 3.07 -15.76 -2.37
C LYS A 27 2.29 -15.09 -3.50
N GLU A 28 1.97 -15.88 -4.52
CA GLU A 28 1.12 -15.43 -5.60
C GLU A 28 -0.30 -15.18 -5.10
N ILE A 29 -0.92 -14.13 -5.63
CA ILE A 29 -2.30 -13.76 -5.38
C ILE A 29 -3.10 -14.08 -6.64
N LEU A 30 -4.11 -14.94 -6.49
CA LEU A 30 -5.06 -15.25 -7.56
C LEU A 30 -6.25 -14.29 -7.47
N LEU A 31 -6.65 -13.75 -8.63
CA LEU A 31 -7.86 -12.92 -8.73
C LEU A 31 -9.11 -13.72 -8.37
N ASN A 32 -10.09 -13.03 -7.78
CA ASN A 32 -11.38 -13.57 -7.37
C ASN A 32 -11.30 -14.75 -6.39
N THR A 33 -10.17 -14.90 -5.69
CA THR A 33 -9.99 -15.91 -4.64
C THR A 33 -10.01 -15.27 -3.26
N THR A 34 -10.55 -16.00 -2.27
CA THR A 34 -10.55 -15.53 -0.89
C THR A 34 -9.16 -15.74 -0.28
N LEU A 35 -8.51 -14.64 0.06
CA LEU A 35 -7.22 -14.62 0.74
C LEU A 35 -7.47 -14.44 2.24
N LYS A 36 -7.23 -15.50 3.02
CA LYS A 36 -7.16 -15.36 4.48
C LYS A 36 -5.93 -14.54 4.85
N ALA A 37 -6.08 -13.64 5.81
CA ALA A 37 -4.96 -12.91 6.36
C ALA A 37 -4.17 -13.78 7.33
N GLU A 38 -2.89 -13.47 7.45
CA GLU A 38 -1.96 -14.17 8.32
C GLU A 38 -1.24 -13.15 9.20
N ASN A 39 -0.73 -13.60 10.34
CA ASN A 39 0.24 -12.85 11.14
C ASN A 39 1.64 -13.31 10.73
N LEU A 40 2.33 -12.50 9.94
CA LEU A 40 3.68 -12.80 9.44
C LEU A 40 4.71 -11.81 10.01
N PRO A 41 5.16 -11.99 11.27
CA PRO A 41 6.23 -11.18 11.84
C PRO A 41 7.47 -11.21 10.94
N THR A 42 7.85 -10.06 10.40
CA THR A 42 8.96 -9.93 9.45
C THR A 42 9.96 -8.92 9.99
N LYS A 43 11.23 -9.33 10.10
CA LYS A 43 12.32 -8.46 10.58
C LYS A 43 12.38 -7.16 9.78
N GLY A 44 12.43 -6.02 10.48
CA GLY A 44 12.47 -4.69 9.86
C GLY A 44 11.10 -4.09 9.54
N PHE A 45 10.00 -4.82 9.78
CA PHE A 45 8.63 -4.31 9.64
C PHE A 45 7.94 -4.26 11.00
N ALA A 46 7.08 -3.26 11.20
CA ALA A 46 6.19 -3.22 12.35
C ALA A 46 5.19 -4.39 12.27
N ARG A 47 4.92 -5.05 13.39
CA ARG A 47 3.90 -6.11 13.47
C ARG A 47 2.52 -5.50 13.24
N ARG A 48 1.86 -5.93 12.17
CA ARG A 48 0.51 -5.49 11.80
C ARG A 48 -0.21 -6.67 11.17
N SER A 49 -1.00 -7.38 11.98
CA SER A 49 -1.72 -8.57 11.54
C SER A 49 -2.90 -8.19 10.67
N GLY A 50 -3.13 -8.92 9.58
CA GLY A 50 -4.22 -8.61 8.65
C GLY A 50 -3.77 -8.07 7.29
N TRP A 51 -4.67 -8.17 6.31
CA TRP A 51 -4.47 -7.50 5.03
C TRP A 51 -4.68 -5.99 5.17
N HIS A 52 -3.72 -5.20 4.70
CA HIS A 52 -3.83 -3.74 4.68
C HIS A 52 -4.35 -3.27 3.33
N LEU A 53 -5.45 -2.53 3.34
CA LEU A 53 -6.09 -1.91 2.18
C LEU A 53 -6.19 -0.41 2.41
N GLY A 54 -5.91 0.40 1.40
CA GLY A 54 -6.14 1.83 1.45
C GLY A 54 -7.61 2.15 1.26
N LYS A 55 -8.11 3.16 1.99
CA LYS A 55 -9.40 3.79 1.66
C LYS A 55 -9.36 4.47 0.30
N ILE A 56 -8.18 4.97 -0.09
CA ILE A 56 -7.93 5.65 -1.35
C ILE A 56 -6.86 4.88 -2.13
N PRO A 57 -6.91 4.84 -3.48
CA PRO A 57 -5.90 4.21 -4.30
C PRO A 57 -4.69 5.13 -4.52
N SER A 58 -4.13 5.66 -3.42
CA SER A 58 -2.93 6.50 -3.46
C SER A 58 -2.00 6.21 -2.28
N ALA A 59 -0.71 6.19 -2.57
CA ALA A 59 0.38 6.01 -1.61
C ALA A 59 1.63 6.79 -2.09
N PRO A 60 1.63 8.14 -2.02
CA PRO A 60 2.69 8.97 -2.60
C PRO A 60 4.10 8.61 -2.10
N TRP A 61 4.22 8.13 -0.86
CA TRP A 61 5.49 7.66 -0.28
C TRP A 61 6.07 6.39 -0.93
N LEU A 62 5.30 5.69 -1.78
CA LEU A 62 5.75 4.52 -2.54
C LEU A 62 6.12 4.83 -3.99
N MET A 63 5.88 6.05 -4.44
CA MET A 63 6.25 6.49 -5.78
C MET A 63 7.77 6.63 -5.93
N ASN A 64 8.23 6.52 -7.17
CA ASN A 64 9.60 6.86 -7.56
C ASN A 64 9.77 8.38 -7.68
N SER A 65 10.98 8.84 -8.01
CA SER A 65 11.26 10.28 -8.20
C SER A 65 10.51 10.95 -9.34
N LYS A 66 9.85 10.17 -10.22
CA LYS A 66 9.01 10.66 -11.31
C LYS A 66 7.53 10.75 -10.92
N GLY A 67 7.16 10.35 -9.70
CA GLY A 67 5.76 10.28 -9.28
C GLY A 67 5.02 9.05 -9.78
N GLU A 68 5.73 7.99 -10.18
CA GLU A 68 5.13 6.75 -10.69
C GLU A 68 5.28 5.61 -9.69
N TYR A 69 4.33 4.68 -9.69
CA TYR A 69 4.40 3.45 -8.89
C TYR A 69 5.31 2.40 -9.55
N GLY A 70 6.62 2.67 -9.56
CA GLY A 70 7.63 1.74 -10.07
C GLY A 70 7.84 0.52 -9.17
N SER A 71 8.05 -0.65 -9.78
CA SER A 71 8.47 -1.85 -9.05
C SER A 71 9.96 -1.80 -8.69
N LYS A 72 10.33 -2.46 -7.59
CA LYS A 72 11.72 -2.70 -7.20
C LYS A 72 12.22 -4.11 -7.55
N ARG A 73 11.38 -4.96 -8.16
CA ARG A 73 11.69 -6.38 -8.41
C ARG A 73 12.52 -6.66 -9.66
N GLY A 74 12.65 -5.69 -10.55
CA GLY A 74 13.47 -5.80 -11.75
C GLY A 74 12.74 -5.40 -13.02
N LYS A 75 13.37 -5.68 -14.16
CA LYS A 75 12.87 -5.28 -15.49
C LYS A 75 11.51 -5.91 -15.78
N GLY A 76 10.58 -5.10 -16.29
CA GLY A 76 9.24 -5.51 -16.70
C GLY A 76 8.23 -5.66 -15.55
N TRP A 77 8.68 -5.65 -14.29
CA TRP A 77 7.77 -5.59 -13.15
C TRP A 77 7.21 -4.18 -13.01
N LYS A 78 5.94 -4.09 -12.64
CA LYS A 78 5.25 -2.83 -12.35
C LYS A 78 4.44 -2.97 -11.07
N ARG A 79 3.98 -1.84 -10.53
CA ARG A 79 2.95 -1.85 -9.49
C ARG A 79 1.66 -1.30 -10.06
N ALA A 80 0.55 -1.94 -9.68
CA ALA A 80 -0.77 -1.51 -10.09
C ALA A 80 -1.74 -1.58 -8.93
N TRP A 81 -2.69 -0.66 -8.91
CA TRP A 81 -3.77 -0.65 -7.94
C TRP A 81 -4.85 -1.65 -8.35
N TYR A 82 -5.43 -2.32 -7.38
CA TYR A 82 -6.55 -3.24 -7.58
C TYR A 82 -7.69 -2.87 -6.63
N LYS A 83 -8.93 -3.08 -7.10
CA LYS A 83 -10.11 -3.10 -6.24
C LYS A 83 -10.06 -4.38 -5.43
N VAL A 84 -10.32 -4.25 -4.14
CA VAL A 84 -10.29 -5.37 -3.22
C VAL A 84 -11.57 -5.35 -2.41
N ALA A 85 -12.34 -6.44 -2.48
CA ALA A 85 -13.42 -6.68 -1.54
C ALA A 85 -12.83 -7.22 -0.23
N TYR A 86 -13.27 -6.69 0.90
CA TYR A 86 -12.84 -7.14 2.22
C TYR A 86 -14.00 -7.47 3.13
N ASN A 87 -13.78 -8.42 4.05
CA ASN A 87 -14.80 -8.84 4.99
C ASN A 87 -15.05 -7.72 6.02
N ALA A 88 -16.27 -7.20 5.98
CA ALA A 88 -16.78 -6.13 6.81
C ALA A 88 -17.99 -6.59 7.63
N THR A 89 -18.02 -7.88 7.99
CA THR A 89 -19.08 -8.47 8.83
C THR A 89 -18.99 -7.89 10.25
N ASN A 90 -17.80 -7.89 10.84
CA ASN A 90 -17.51 -7.24 12.12
C ASN A 90 -16.63 -5.99 11.91
N ASP A 91 -17.00 -4.89 12.56
CA ASP A 91 -16.22 -3.64 12.56
C ASP A 91 -15.65 -3.43 13.96
N TYR A 92 -14.32 -3.58 14.08
CA TYR A 92 -13.58 -3.44 15.34
C TYR A 92 -12.89 -2.07 15.46
N THR A 93 -13.38 -1.06 14.73
CA THR A 93 -12.76 0.26 14.70
C THR A 93 -12.75 0.92 16.07
N GLU A 94 -13.82 0.79 16.87
CA GLU A 94 -13.89 1.40 18.20
C GLU A 94 -12.85 0.78 19.16
N GLU A 95 -12.64 -0.52 19.08
CA GLU A 95 -11.63 -1.24 19.84
C GLU A 95 -10.22 -0.85 19.40
N ALA A 96 -9.99 -0.68 18.10
CA ALA A 96 -8.72 -0.21 17.57
C ALA A 96 -8.40 1.22 18.03
N LEU A 97 -9.43 2.08 18.15
CA LEU A 97 -9.29 3.46 18.63
C LEU A 97 -8.87 3.54 20.11
N LYS A 98 -9.13 2.50 20.92
CA LYS A 98 -8.60 2.41 22.30
C LYS A 98 -7.07 2.26 22.32
N GLN A 99 -6.47 1.82 21.21
CA GLN A 99 -5.03 1.61 21.08
C GLN A 99 -4.48 2.31 19.81
N PRO A 100 -4.62 3.63 19.68
CA PRO A 100 -4.44 4.33 18.39
C PRO A 100 -2.99 4.32 17.87
N LYS A 101 -2.02 3.98 18.73
CA LYS A 101 -0.60 3.88 18.38
C LYS A 101 -0.18 2.49 17.89
N LYS A 102 -1.05 1.47 18.00
CA LYS A 102 -0.72 0.06 17.72
C LYS A 102 -1.80 -0.58 16.85
N CYS A 103 -1.37 -1.47 15.95
CA CYS A 103 -2.29 -2.41 15.32
C CYS A 103 -2.62 -3.54 16.30
N PHE A 104 -3.70 -4.27 16.02
CA PHE A 104 -3.94 -5.54 16.72
C PHE A 104 -2.80 -6.51 16.46
N GLU A 105 -2.44 -7.26 17.50
CA GLU A 105 -1.44 -8.32 17.39
C GLU A 105 -1.98 -9.53 16.65
N GLU A 106 -3.28 -9.75 16.70
CA GLU A 106 -3.99 -10.81 16.03
C GLU A 106 -4.78 -10.28 14.83
N VAL A 107 -5.07 -11.17 13.89
CA VAL A 107 -5.94 -10.85 12.77
C VAL A 107 -7.35 -10.65 13.32
N PRO A 108 -8.09 -9.58 12.93
CA PRO A 108 -9.47 -9.42 13.39
C PRO A 108 -10.31 -10.63 12.98
N GLU A 109 -11.24 -11.08 13.82
CA GLU A 109 -12.04 -12.26 13.50
C GLU A 109 -13.19 -11.91 12.56
N ASN A 110 -13.19 -12.47 11.34
CA ASN A 110 -14.25 -12.28 10.34
C ASN A 110 -14.68 -10.81 10.15
N GLY A 111 -13.70 -9.91 10.05
CA GLY A 111 -14.00 -8.49 10.07
C GLY A 111 -12.81 -7.60 9.71
N PHE A 112 -12.95 -6.34 10.07
CA PHE A 112 -11.94 -5.32 9.82
C PHE A 112 -11.93 -4.26 10.92
N TYR A 113 -10.90 -3.43 10.91
CA TYR A 113 -10.86 -2.18 11.65
C TYR A 113 -10.12 -1.11 10.85
N THR A 114 -10.33 0.15 11.20
CA THR A 114 -9.55 1.26 10.64
C THR A 114 -8.31 1.55 11.48
N PHE A 115 -7.18 1.80 10.82
CA PHE A 115 -5.93 2.18 11.47
C PHE A 115 -5.34 3.41 10.78
N PHE A 116 -5.14 4.48 11.56
CA PHE A 116 -4.57 5.71 11.06
C PHE A 116 -3.07 5.77 11.36
N GLU A 117 -2.26 5.58 10.33
CA GLU A 117 -0.81 5.54 10.48
C GLU A 117 -0.24 6.96 10.59
N LYS A 118 -0.08 7.45 11.83
CA LYS A 118 0.64 8.69 12.20
C LYS A 118 0.36 9.89 11.28
N GLY A 119 -0.90 10.17 10.97
CA GLY A 119 -1.24 11.34 10.14
C GLY A 119 -1.12 11.15 8.63
N ARG A 120 -0.67 9.98 8.15
CA ARG A 120 -0.32 9.78 6.74
C ARG A 120 -1.38 9.07 5.93
N CYS A 121 -1.89 7.95 6.46
CA CYS A 121 -2.77 7.08 5.71
C CYS A 121 -3.78 6.38 6.62
N LEU A 122 -5.02 6.27 6.13
CA LEU A 122 -6.05 5.44 6.72
C LEU A 122 -6.03 4.06 6.05
N TRP A 123 -5.74 3.04 6.83
CA TRP A 123 -5.76 1.64 6.42
C TRP A 123 -7.04 0.97 6.90
N TYR A 124 -7.63 0.13 6.05
CA TYR A 124 -8.51 -0.95 6.47
C TYR A 124 -7.66 -2.19 6.68
N ILE A 125 -7.65 -2.69 7.92
CA ILE A 125 -6.97 -3.92 8.28
C ILE A 125 -8.03 -4.99 8.45
N THR A 126 -7.97 -6.04 7.62
CA THR A 126 -9.04 -7.05 7.50
C THR A 126 -8.51 -8.47 7.61
N SER A 127 -9.41 -9.37 8.03
CA SER A 127 -9.20 -10.81 8.12
C SER A 127 -9.13 -11.50 6.76
N GLU A 128 -9.78 -10.92 5.75
CA GLU A 128 -10.00 -11.53 4.46
C GLU A 128 -10.05 -10.49 3.36
N ALA A 129 -9.41 -10.80 2.24
CA ALA A 129 -9.40 -9.96 1.05
C ALA A 129 -9.66 -10.80 -0.19
N ILE A 130 -10.41 -10.24 -1.15
CA ILE A 130 -10.60 -10.80 -2.49
C ILE A 130 -10.15 -9.72 -3.47
N VAL A 131 -9.07 -9.99 -4.21
CA VAL A 131 -8.60 -9.08 -5.24
C VAL A 131 -9.46 -9.27 -6.48
N LEU A 132 -10.12 -8.21 -6.94
CA LEU A 132 -11.13 -8.28 -7.99
C LEU A 132 -10.55 -7.96 -9.36
N GLU A 133 -10.32 -6.67 -9.62
CA GLU A 133 -9.91 -6.15 -10.92
C GLU A 133 -8.85 -5.06 -10.74
N PRO A 134 -7.95 -4.88 -11.74
CA PRO A 134 -7.01 -3.76 -11.74
C PRO A 134 -7.78 -2.44 -11.90
N LEU A 135 -7.30 -1.39 -11.25
CA LEU A 135 -7.71 -0.02 -11.57
C LEU A 135 -6.85 0.49 -12.70
N GLU A 136 -7.49 0.94 -13.77
CA GLU A 136 -6.82 1.74 -14.78
C GLU A 136 -6.43 3.11 -14.20
N GLU A 137 -5.41 3.75 -14.78
CA GLU A 137 -4.93 5.05 -14.28
C GLU A 137 -6.04 6.11 -14.34
N LYS A 138 -6.85 6.11 -15.41
CA LYS A 138 -7.96 7.05 -15.58
C LYS A 138 -8.99 6.90 -14.46
N GLU A 139 -9.43 5.66 -14.21
CA GLU A 139 -10.38 5.34 -13.13
C GLU A 139 -9.80 5.70 -11.76
N ARG A 140 -8.52 5.42 -11.52
CA ARG A 140 -7.84 5.80 -10.29
C ARG A 140 -7.91 7.31 -10.05
N GLN A 141 -7.58 8.11 -11.07
CA GLN A 141 -7.60 9.57 -10.96
C GLN A 141 -9.03 10.12 -10.77
N GLU A 142 -10.03 9.49 -11.37
CA GLU A 142 -11.45 9.82 -11.13
C GLU A 142 -11.84 9.59 -9.67
N ILE A 143 -11.48 8.43 -9.09
CA ILE A 143 -11.71 8.13 -7.66
C ILE A 143 -11.02 9.16 -6.76
N LEU A 144 -9.77 9.52 -7.05
CA LEU A 144 -9.05 10.52 -6.26
C LEU A 144 -9.71 11.90 -6.32
N LYS A 145 -10.23 12.28 -7.50
CA LYS A 145 -10.97 13.53 -7.68
C LYS A 145 -12.28 13.54 -6.91
N GLU A 146 -13.05 12.44 -6.94
CA GLU A 146 -14.29 12.29 -6.18
C GLU A 146 -14.06 12.39 -4.67
N LEU A 147 -12.92 11.89 -4.20
CA LEU A 147 -12.51 11.96 -2.80
C LEU A 147 -11.80 13.27 -2.43
N ASN A 148 -11.75 14.23 -3.35
CA ASN A 148 -11.07 15.53 -3.21
C ASN A 148 -9.61 15.38 -2.72
N PHE A 149 -8.91 14.37 -3.23
CA PHE A 149 -7.54 14.04 -2.87
C PHE A 149 -6.55 14.48 -3.96
N ASP A 150 -5.66 15.42 -3.62
CA ASP A 150 -4.61 15.89 -4.53
C ASP A 150 -3.31 15.09 -4.34
N GLU A 151 -3.16 14.02 -5.12
CA GLU A 151 -1.99 13.15 -5.07
C GLU A 151 -0.69 13.88 -5.43
N LYS A 152 -0.74 14.89 -6.31
CA LYS A 152 0.46 15.67 -6.70
C LYS A 152 0.95 16.51 -5.53
N LYS A 153 0.03 17.19 -4.86
CA LYS A 153 0.35 17.98 -3.66
C LYS A 153 0.91 17.11 -2.55
N GLU A 154 0.33 15.93 -2.32
CA GLU A 154 0.81 14.97 -1.31
C GLU A 154 2.16 14.33 -1.69
N PHE A 155 2.49 14.27 -2.99
CA PHE A 155 3.78 13.77 -3.46
C PHE A 155 4.92 14.81 -3.37
N GLU A 156 4.61 16.10 -3.40
CA GLU A 156 5.60 17.19 -3.45
C GLU A 156 6.71 17.11 -2.37
N PRO A 157 6.42 16.83 -1.08
CA PRO A 157 7.46 16.69 -0.07
C PRO A 157 8.46 15.56 -0.37
N TYR A 158 7.99 14.47 -1.00
CA TYR A 158 8.82 13.35 -1.40
C TYR A 158 9.68 13.69 -2.62
N LYS A 159 9.12 14.44 -3.57
CA LYS A 159 9.86 14.96 -4.72
C LYS A 159 11.04 15.83 -4.29
N ILE A 160 10.81 16.80 -3.40
CA ILE A 160 11.86 17.66 -2.84
C ILE A 160 12.93 16.81 -2.14
N ALA A 161 12.53 15.78 -1.39
CA ALA A 161 13.48 14.88 -0.73
C ALA A 161 14.34 14.10 -1.73
N PHE A 162 13.79 13.67 -2.87
CA PHE A 162 14.53 13.02 -3.95
C PHE A 162 15.56 13.98 -4.58
N GLU A 163 15.16 15.22 -4.87
CA GLU A 163 16.02 16.24 -5.45
C GLU A 163 17.21 16.56 -4.54
N LYS A 164 16.95 16.82 -3.24
CA LYS A 164 18.01 17.03 -2.24
C LYS A 164 18.99 15.87 -2.15
N ARG A 165 18.48 14.64 -2.23
CA ARG A 165 19.33 13.43 -2.21
C ARG A 165 20.18 13.33 -3.48
N ALA A 166 19.63 13.67 -4.63
CA ALA A 166 20.36 13.66 -5.90
C ALA A 166 21.49 14.70 -5.91
N GLU A 167 21.22 15.91 -5.42
CA GLU A 167 22.22 16.98 -5.25
C GLU A 167 23.35 16.54 -4.30
N THR A 168 23.00 15.96 -3.16
CA THR A 168 23.99 15.44 -2.19
C THR A 168 24.88 14.36 -2.81
N LEU A 169 24.31 13.48 -3.64
CA LEU A 169 25.06 12.43 -4.33
C LEU A 169 25.98 13.01 -5.42
N LYS A 170 25.53 14.05 -6.13
CA LYS A 170 26.33 14.75 -7.14
C LYS A 170 27.56 15.39 -6.50
N ARG A 171 27.37 16.15 -5.41
CA ARG A 171 28.47 16.79 -4.66
C ARG A 171 29.52 15.78 -4.18
N LYS A 172 29.08 14.67 -3.58
CA LYS A 172 30.00 13.61 -3.12
C LYS A 172 30.79 12.95 -4.26
N LYS A 173 30.25 12.93 -5.48
CA LYS A 173 30.94 12.38 -6.65
C LYS A 173 31.99 13.35 -7.17
N GLU A 174 31.71 14.64 -7.14
CA GLU A 174 32.64 15.71 -7.50
C GLU A 174 33.82 15.75 -6.52
N GLU A 175 33.54 15.78 -5.21
CA GLU A 175 34.57 15.72 -4.14
C GLU A 175 35.49 14.49 -4.26
N LYS A 176 34.97 13.35 -4.71
CA LYS A 176 35.75 12.11 -4.90
C LYS A 176 36.60 12.11 -6.18
N ASN A 177 36.23 12.89 -7.18
CA ASN A 177 36.97 13.00 -8.43
C ASN A 177 38.09 14.05 -8.35
N GLU A 178 38.02 14.96 -7.38
CA GLU A 178 39.03 15.99 -7.10
C GLU A 178 40.11 15.54 -6.10
N ALA A 179 39.95 14.36 -5.48
CA ALA A 179 40.88 13.74 -4.53
C ALA A 179 41.61 12.53 -5.15
#